data_AF-A0A850AHI1-F1
#
_entry.id   AF-A0A850AHI1-F1
#
_cell.length_a   1.000
_cell.length_b   1.000
_cell.length_c   1.000
_cell.angle_alpha   90.00
_cell.angle_beta   90.00
_cell.angle_gamma   90.00
#
_symmetry.space_group_name_H-M   'P 1'
#
loop_
_entity.id
_entity.type
_entity.pdbx_description
1 polymer ?
#
loop_
_entity_poly.entity_id
_entity_poly.type
_entity_poly.pdbx_seq_one_letter_code
_entity_poly.pdbx_strand_id
1 'polypeptide(L)'
;MLDQIIENIIQKIRKEVVQPGMERIPLAYIFTRNIPASIKHFFDQEVELWIREEAEKFSASERFDYQTPEVQVLIDKIFDVLKQTATFHINQFNRLLERAIKLEANYLIRPHQTLTQFLFKDHTVVSTIEVYDMLKYFDKFQYYKDALTDYFNLKYLRQISQSQFEELIRGIDQQVFAKSPVETVLQTVKTINNFVNEGRPASADTLDLKMLLVILKDRNLDGFAALIERQGEEGGGEISISDLEQILRTGKTLRQLRKARAEEKVTVKEIADIEKEKPKVEVESISVSEEVQIPAETEPEVEEVEEEEYEEEEEQPAAAAAAPLPGGRGSAAEQLADLVGQKMRGDHLEDITRLISPKQRKKFIKKIFKKKEKHFLEFLSLMNNTPNWKHASNLIDSYFYQQGINPYSKEALEFSDLVYNRYFPKDIAINKGQEFKF
;
A
#
# COMPACT_ATOMS: atom_id res chain seq x y z
N MET A 1 6.69 3.89 14.62
CA MET A 1 6.78 2.46 15.02
C MET A 1 6.46 1.55 13.83
N LEU A 2 5.31 1.74 13.18
CA LEU A 2 4.91 0.95 12.00
C LEU A 2 5.95 0.99 10.86
N ASP A 3 6.48 2.17 10.51
CA ASP A 3 7.49 2.30 9.45
C ASP A 3 8.77 1.50 9.74
N GLN A 4 9.15 1.39 11.02
CA GLN A 4 10.30 0.59 11.44
C GLN A 4 10.00 -0.91 11.34
N ILE A 5 8.78 -1.34 11.67
CA ILE A 5 8.33 -2.72 11.49
C ILE A 5 8.35 -3.08 10.00
N ILE A 6 7.78 -2.24 9.15
CA ILE A 6 7.76 -2.41 7.68
C ILE A 6 9.20 -2.55 7.16
N GLU A 7 10.10 -1.63 7.54
CA GLU A 7 11.50 -1.68 7.13
C GLU A 7 12.18 -2.99 7.56
N ASN A 8 11.95 -3.44 8.79
CA ASN A 8 12.52 -4.68 9.28
C ASN A 8 12.03 -5.89 8.48
N ILE A 9 10.74 -5.94 8.10
CA ILE A 9 10.17 -7.00 7.25
C ILE A 9 10.82 -6.94 5.85
N ILE A 10 10.93 -5.74 5.25
CA ILE A 10 11.58 -5.54 3.95
C ILE A 10 13.02 -6.09 3.98
N GLN A 11 13.81 -5.71 4.98
CA GLN A 11 15.21 -6.14 5.08
C GLN A 11 15.34 -7.65 5.31
N LYS A 12 14.46 -8.23 6.14
CA LYS A 12 14.40 -9.68 6.38
C LYS A 12 14.11 -10.43 5.09
N ILE A 13 13.11 -10.00 4.31
CA ILE A 13 12.76 -10.65 3.04
C ILE A 13 13.84 -10.43 1.99
N ARG A 14 14.43 -9.23 1.88
CA ARG A 14 15.56 -8.98 0.96
C ARG A 14 16.72 -9.92 1.26
N LYS A 15 17.08 -10.11 2.53
CA LYS A 15 18.15 -11.03 2.93
C LYS A 15 17.84 -12.49 2.60
N GLU A 16 16.57 -12.89 2.68
CA GLU A 16 16.12 -14.25 2.37
C GLU A 16 16.08 -14.54 0.86
N VAL A 17 15.70 -13.55 0.05
CA VAL A 17 15.48 -13.73 -1.39
C VAL A 17 16.72 -13.38 -2.22
N VAL A 18 17.36 -12.25 -1.94
CA VAL A 18 18.41 -11.66 -2.79
C VAL A 18 19.78 -12.24 -2.45
N GLN A 19 20.41 -12.86 -3.44
CA GLN A 19 21.78 -13.38 -3.34
C GLN A 19 22.81 -12.42 -3.96
N PRO A 20 24.08 -12.44 -3.51
CA PRO A 20 25.14 -11.63 -4.13
C PRO A 20 25.28 -11.94 -5.64
N GLY A 21 25.27 -10.90 -6.48
CA GLY A 21 25.39 -11.03 -7.93
C GLY A 21 24.08 -11.40 -8.67
N MET A 22 22.95 -11.46 -7.97
CA MET A 22 21.65 -11.75 -8.57
C MET A 22 21.06 -10.49 -9.22
N GLU A 23 20.88 -10.50 -10.55
CA GLU A 23 20.25 -9.38 -11.28
C GLU A 23 18.76 -9.61 -11.54
N ARG A 24 18.35 -10.87 -11.69
CA ARG A 24 16.97 -11.27 -11.97
C ARG A 24 16.51 -12.34 -11.00
N ILE A 25 15.26 -12.22 -10.54
CA ILE A 25 14.64 -13.07 -9.54
C ILE A 25 13.42 -13.75 -10.20
N PRO A 26 13.48 -15.07 -10.47
CA PRO A 26 12.34 -15.79 -11.02
C PRO A 26 11.16 -15.86 -10.04
N LEU A 27 9.91 -15.75 -10.53
CA LEU A 27 8.72 -15.91 -9.69
C LEU A 27 8.71 -17.27 -8.98
N ALA A 28 8.99 -18.35 -9.72
CA ALA A 28 9.08 -19.70 -9.15
C ALA A 28 10.09 -19.79 -7.99
N TYR A 29 11.21 -19.04 -8.07
CA TYR A 29 12.20 -18.98 -6.99
C TYR A 29 11.63 -18.30 -5.74
N ILE A 30 10.86 -17.21 -5.88
CA ILE A 30 10.20 -16.51 -4.76
C ILE A 30 9.28 -17.48 -3.99
N PHE A 31 8.53 -18.32 -4.70
CA PHE A 31 7.65 -19.32 -4.07
C PHE A 31 8.39 -20.34 -3.20
N THR A 32 9.65 -20.66 -3.52
CA THR A 32 10.48 -21.58 -2.72
C THR A 32 11.06 -20.97 -1.44
N ARG A 33 11.02 -19.63 -1.29
CA ARG A 33 11.64 -18.93 -0.16
C ARG A 33 10.74 -18.95 1.09
N ASN A 34 11.36 -18.83 2.26
CA ASN A 34 10.62 -18.75 3.52
C ASN A 34 10.18 -17.31 3.82
N ILE A 35 9.26 -16.81 3.00
CA ILE A 35 8.67 -15.46 3.11
C ILE A 35 7.14 -15.58 3.26
N PRO A 36 6.47 -14.53 3.77
CA PRO A 36 5.02 -14.57 4.02
C PRO A 36 4.20 -14.88 2.76
N ALA A 37 3.10 -15.62 2.94
CA ALA A 37 2.25 -16.07 1.84
C ALA A 37 1.60 -14.89 1.10
N SER A 38 1.19 -13.85 1.83
CA SER A 38 0.67 -12.58 1.30
C SER A 38 1.64 -11.92 0.32
N ILE A 39 2.93 -11.93 0.63
CA ILE A 39 3.97 -11.37 -0.24
C ILE A 39 4.16 -12.23 -1.50
N LYS A 40 4.18 -13.56 -1.37
CA LYS A 40 4.24 -14.46 -2.55
C LYS A 40 3.04 -14.24 -3.46
N HIS A 41 1.86 -14.14 -2.86
CA HIS A 41 0.60 -13.92 -3.55
C HIS A 41 0.59 -12.57 -4.27
N PHE A 42 1.10 -11.50 -3.66
CA PHE A 42 1.26 -10.20 -4.30
C PHE A 42 2.10 -10.29 -5.58
N PHE A 43 3.27 -10.96 -5.53
CA PHE A 43 4.11 -11.14 -6.71
C PHE A 43 3.44 -12.00 -7.79
N ASP A 44 2.63 -12.99 -7.40
CA ASP A 44 1.82 -13.76 -8.36
C ASP A 44 0.81 -12.85 -9.08
N GLN A 45 0.12 -11.97 -8.33
CA GLN A 45 -0.85 -11.05 -8.91
C GLN A 45 -0.20 -10.01 -9.83
N GLU A 46 1.03 -9.57 -9.55
CA GLU A 46 1.76 -8.69 -10.48
C GLU A 46 2.09 -9.39 -11.81
N VAL A 47 2.42 -10.69 -11.78
CA VAL A 47 2.65 -11.45 -13.02
C VAL A 47 1.35 -11.73 -13.77
N GLU A 48 0.26 -12.02 -13.05
CA GLU A 48 -1.09 -12.13 -13.66
C GLU A 48 -1.50 -10.83 -14.35
N LEU A 49 -1.17 -9.67 -13.76
CA LEU A 49 -1.38 -8.38 -14.40
C LEU A 49 -0.59 -8.25 -15.71
N TRP A 50 0.69 -8.61 -15.71
CA TRP A 50 1.50 -8.58 -16.94
C TRP A 50 0.95 -9.50 -18.03
N ILE A 51 0.51 -10.70 -17.65
CA ILE A 51 -0.09 -11.66 -18.59
C ILE A 51 -1.36 -11.07 -19.22
N ARG A 52 -2.18 -10.38 -18.42
CA ARG A 52 -3.38 -9.70 -18.92
C ARG A 52 -3.04 -8.55 -19.87
N GLU A 53 -2.05 -7.74 -19.55
CA GLU A 53 -1.56 -6.67 -20.43
C GLU A 53 -1.05 -7.25 -21.77
N GLU A 54 -0.41 -8.43 -21.75
CA GLU A 54 -0.05 -9.15 -22.99
C GLU A 54 -1.30 -9.70 -23.72
N ALA A 55 -2.30 -10.23 -23.00
CA ALA A 55 -3.54 -10.74 -23.56
C ALA A 55 -4.37 -9.67 -24.30
N GLU A 56 -4.37 -8.45 -23.79
CA GLU A 56 -5.02 -7.30 -24.43
C GLU A 56 -4.43 -7.01 -25.82
N LYS A 57 -3.13 -7.25 -26.03
CA LYS A 57 -2.49 -7.04 -27.34
C LYS A 57 -2.99 -8.00 -28.42
N PHE A 58 -3.32 -9.24 -28.04
CA PHE A 58 -3.95 -10.19 -28.96
C PHE A 58 -5.37 -9.72 -29.31
N SER A 59 -6.12 -9.25 -28.32
CA SER A 59 -7.51 -8.82 -28.51
C SER A 59 -7.65 -7.51 -29.29
N ALA A 60 -6.61 -6.67 -29.31
CA ALA A 60 -6.62 -5.36 -29.98
C ALA A 60 -6.37 -5.42 -31.50
N SER A 61 -5.90 -6.55 -32.05
CA SER A 61 -5.54 -6.64 -33.46
C SER A 61 -6.73 -7.11 -34.31
N GLU A 62 -7.23 -6.23 -35.18
CA GLU A 62 -8.32 -6.53 -36.14
C GLU A 62 -7.91 -7.44 -37.30
N ARG A 63 -6.60 -7.71 -37.45
CA ARG A 63 -6.05 -8.44 -38.61
C ARG A 63 -6.17 -9.96 -38.48
N PHE A 64 -6.33 -10.47 -37.27
CA PHE A 64 -6.34 -11.90 -37.00
C PHE A 64 -7.50 -12.26 -36.08
N ASP A 65 -8.15 -13.39 -36.34
CA ASP A 65 -9.19 -13.92 -35.45
C ASP A 65 -8.56 -14.78 -34.35
N TYR A 66 -8.26 -14.14 -33.22
CA TYR A 66 -7.75 -14.85 -32.06
C TYR A 66 -8.82 -15.63 -31.30
N GLN A 67 -10.12 -15.48 -31.60
CA GLN A 67 -11.22 -16.15 -30.90
C GLN A 67 -11.41 -17.61 -31.35
N THR A 68 -10.71 -18.02 -32.40
CA THR A 68 -10.73 -19.43 -32.84
C THR A 68 -10.20 -20.35 -31.73
N PRO A 69 -10.91 -21.44 -31.36
CA PRO A 69 -10.53 -22.30 -30.23
C PRO A 69 -9.10 -22.85 -30.30
N GLU A 70 -8.61 -23.20 -31.50
CA GLU A 70 -7.25 -23.69 -31.70
C GLU A 70 -6.19 -22.64 -31.34
N VAL A 71 -6.46 -21.38 -31.67
CA VAL A 71 -5.57 -20.24 -31.36
C VAL A 71 -5.62 -19.93 -29.86
N GLN A 72 -6.80 -19.93 -29.24
CA GLN A 72 -6.96 -19.73 -27.80
C GLN A 72 -6.17 -20.77 -26.98
N VAL A 73 -6.25 -22.05 -27.34
CA VAL A 73 -5.46 -23.11 -26.67
C VAL A 73 -3.95 -22.87 -26.76
N LEU A 74 -3.46 -22.31 -27.87
CA LEU A 74 -2.05 -21.96 -28.02
C LEU A 74 -1.68 -20.72 -27.23
N ILE A 75 -2.55 -19.70 -27.21
CA ILE A 75 -2.38 -18.50 -26.39
C ILE A 75 -2.32 -18.86 -24.91
N ASP A 76 -3.25 -19.68 -24.41
CA ASP A 76 -3.26 -20.14 -23.03
C ASP A 76 -1.95 -20.84 -22.67
N LYS A 77 -1.46 -21.73 -23.54
CA LYS A 77 -0.16 -22.38 -23.36
C LYS A 77 1.01 -21.39 -23.34
N ILE A 78 0.97 -20.35 -24.16
CA ILE A 78 1.97 -19.28 -24.14
C ILE A 78 1.93 -18.59 -22.78
N PHE A 79 0.76 -18.20 -22.29
CA PHE A 79 0.60 -17.53 -21.00
C PHE A 79 1.01 -18.40 -19.81
N ASP A 80 0.72 -19.69 -19.84
CA ASP A 80 1.20 -20.65 -18.84
C ASP A 80 2.75 -20.66 -18.78
N VAL A 81 3.40 -20.70 -19.94
CA VAL A 81 4.87 -20.68 -20.03
C VAL A 81 5.42 -19.32 -19.59
N LEU A 82 4.78 -18.21 -19.97
CA LEU A 82 5.19 -16.87 -19.53
C LEU A 82 5.07 -16.73 -18.01
N LYS A 83 3.99 -17.23 -17.39
CA LYS A 83 3.83 -17.24 -15.94
C LYS A 83 4.97 -18.01 -15.25
N GLN A 84 5.29 -19.19 -15.77
CA GLN A 84 6.34 -20.06 -15.21
C GLN A 84 7.75 -19.49 -15.36
N THR A 85 7.98 -18.71 -16.42
CA THR A 85 9.29 -18.13 -16.75
C THR A 85 9.44 -16.67 -16.34
N ALA A 86 8.41 -16.08 -15.72
CA ALA A 86 8.42 -14.69 -15.28
C ALA A 86 9.58 -14.40 -14.32
N THR A 87 10.29 -13.31 -14.57
CA THR A 87 11.41 -12.84 -13.76
C THR A 87 11.28 -11.37 -13.44
N PHE A 88 11.64 -10.99 -12.23
CA PHE A 88 11.73 -9.60 -11.79
C PHE A 88 13.18 -9.14 -11.85
N HIS A 89 13.44 -7.95 -12.39
CA HIS A 89 14.74 -7.31 -12.14
C HIS A 89 14.88 -6.99 -10.65
N ILE A 90 16.09 -7.05 -10.09
CA ILE A 90 16.33 -6.87 -8.65
C ILE A 90 15.73 -5.57 -8.08
N ASN A 91 15.81 -4.49 -8.84
CA ASN A 91 15.28 -3.20 -8.39
C ASN A 91 13.75 -3.14 -8.49
N GLN A 92 13.17 -3.73 -9.54
CA GLN A 92 11.72 -3.90 -9.64
C GLN A 92 11.19 -4.77 -8.50
N PHE A 93 11.88 -5.88 -8.18
CA PHE A 93 11.56 -6.71 -7.02
C PHE A 93 11.61 -5.88 -5.73
N ASN A 94 12.65 -5.07 -5.52
CA ASN A 94 12.78 -4.25 -4.31
C ASN A 94 11.66 -3.22 -4.17
N ARG A 95 11.21 -2.62 -5.27
CA ARG A 95 10.07 -1.69 -5.32
C ARG A 95 8.74 -2.39 -5.05
N LEU A 96 8.49 -3.50 -5.75
CA LEU A 96 7.27 -4.29 -5.57
C LEU A 96 7.18 -4.87 -4.17
N LEU A 97 8.29 -5.30 -3.58
CA LEU A 97 8.36 -5.76 -2.20
C LEU A 97 7.98 -4.66 -1.20
N GLU A 98 8.51 -3.44 -1.37
CA GLU A 98 8.15 -2.30 -0.52
C GLU A 98 6.66 -1.97 -0.66
N ARG A 99 6.13 -1.97 -1.90
CA ARG A 99 4.71 -1.76 -2.16
C ARG A 99 3.84 -2.85 -1.55
N ALA A 100 4.22 -4.12 -1.67
CA ALA A 100 3.49 -5.27 -1.14
C ALA A 100 3.35 -5.18 0.39
N ILE A 101 4.46 -4.95 1.10
CA ILE A 101 4.45 -4.88 2.57
C ILE A 101 3.70 -3.65 3.06
N LYS A 102 3.84 -2.50 2.38
CA LYS A 102 3.05 -1.30 2.71
C LYS A 102 1.56 -1.51 2.48
N LEU A 103 1.18 -2.12 1.35
CA LEU A 103 -0.20 -2.44 1.04
C LEU A 103 -0.79 -3.39 2.08
N GLU A 104 -0.06 -4.45 2.45
CA GLU A 104 -0.47 -5.39 3.49
C GLU A 104 -0.62 -4.71 4.86
N ALA A 105 0.35 -3.90 5.27
CA ALA A 105 0.30 -3.16 6.54
C ALA A 105 -0.91 -2.21 6.59
N ASN A 106 -1.12 -1.45 5.51
CA ASN A 106 -2.25 -0.52 5.40
C ASN A 106 -3.58 -1.27 5.43
N TYR A 107 -3.70 -2.36 4.69
CA TYR A 107 -4.92 -3.16 4.64
C TYR A 107 -5.23 -3.83 5.98
N LEU A 108 -4.22 -4.35 6.68
CA LEU A 108 -4.40 -4.95 8.00
C LEU A 108 -4.90 -3.93 9.02
N ILE A 109 -4.31 -2.73 9.02
CA ILE A 109 -4.59 -1.69 10.01
C ILE A 109 -5.86 -0.90 9.65
N ARG A 110 -6.03 -0.53 8.38
CA ARG A 110 -7.11 0.30 7.85
C ARG A 110 -7.76 -0.32 6.59
N PRO A 111 -8.45 -1.47 6.69
CA PRO A 111 -9.03 -2.13 5.52
C PRO A 111 -10.05 -1.27 4.79
N HIS A 112 -10.91 -0.52 5.48
CA HIS A 112 -11.96 0.29 4.84
C HIS A 112 -11.32 1.38 3.99
N GLN A 113 -10.40 2.16 4.59
CA GLN A 113 -9.67 3.18 3.88
C GLN A 113 -8.83 2.58 2.73
N THR A 114 -8.12 1.48 2.99
CA THR A 114 -7.21 0.88 2.00
C THR A 114 -7.97 0.32 0.81
N LEU A 115 -9.05 -0.43 1.02
CA LEU A 115 -9.86 -0.97 -0.08
C LEU A 115 -10.49 0.16 -0.90
N THR A 116 -11.07 1.16 -0.23
CA THR A 116 -11.67 2.31 -0.91
C THR A 116 -10.65 3.05 -1.76
N GLN A 117 -9.49 3.39 -1.20
CA GLN A 117 -8.43 4.05 -1.95
C GLN A 117 -7.90 3.16 -3.09
N PHE A 118 -7.55 1.91 -2.79
CA PHE A 118 -6.95 1.02 -3.77
C PHE A 118 -7.85 0.78 -5.00
N LEU A 119 -9.17 0.67 -4.78
CA LEU A 119 -10.16 0.45 -5.83
C LEU A 119 -10.48 1.70 -6.63
N PHE A 120 -10.86 2.77 -5.93
CA PHE A 120 -11.41 3.93 -6.60
C PHE A 120 -10.35 4.82 -7.21
N LYS A 121 -9.08 4.79 -6.73
CA LYS A 121 -7.99 5.61 -7.31
C LYS A 121 -8.40 7.09 -7.43
N ASP A 122 -8.66 7.54 -8.66
CA ASP A 122 -9.17 8.88 -9.01
C ASP A 122 -10.60 8.86 -9.62
N HIS A 123 -11.24 7.69 -9.62
CA HIS A 123 -12.58 7.42 -10.13
C HIS A 123 -13.60 7.42 -8.99
N THR A 124 -14.83 7.85 -9.26
CA THR A 124 -15.94 7.81 -8.30
C THR A 124 -16.81 6.56 -8.45
N VAL A 125 -16.65 5.83 -9.57
CA VAL A 125 -17.38 4.62 -9.93
C VAL A 125 -16.39 3.64 -10.55
N VAL A 126 -16.48 2.37 -10.17
CA VAL A 126 -15.67 1.28 -10.73
C VAL A 126 -16.55 0.10 -11.10
N SER A 127 -16.10 -0.73 -12.04
CA SER A 127 -16.81 -1.96 -12.40
C SER A 127 -16.62 -3.05 -11.35
N THR A 128 -17.59 -3.93 -11.19
CA THR A 128 -17.48 -5.06 -10.23
C THR A 128 -16.38 -6.05 -10.64
N ILE A 129 -16.06 -6.13 -11.94
CA ILE A 129 -14.92 -6.91 -12.47
C ILE A 129 -13.60 -6.34 -11.96
N GLU A 130 -13.39 -5.02 -12.05
CA GLU A 130 -12.20 -4.37 -11.48
C GLU A 130 -12.12 -4.58 -9.97
N VAL A 131 -13.25 -4.53 -9.27
CA VAL A 131 -13.28 -4.82 -7.82
C VAL A 131 -12.80 -6.24 -7.54
N TYR A 132 -13.30 -7.25 -8.27
CA TYR A 132 -12.84 -8.63 -8.10
C TYR A 132 -11.36 -8.81 -8.36
N ASP A 133 -10.84 -8.19 -9.42
CA ASP A 133 -9.43 -8.27 -9.76
C ASP A 133 -8.54 -7.63 -8.71
N MET A 134 -8.91 -6.45 -8.22
CA MET A 134 -8.14 -5.76 -7.19
C MET A 134 -8.20 -6.48 -5.84
N LEU A 135 -9.35 -7.09 -5.51
CA LEU A 135 -9.49 -7.90 -4.30
C LEU A 135 -8.55 -9.12 -4.28
N LYS A 136 -8.07 -9.57 -5.45
CA LYS A 136 -7.07 -10.66 -5.50
C LYS A 136 -5.77 -10.26 -4.83
N TYR A 137 -5.42 -8.98 -4.69
CA TYR A 137 -4.19 -8.57 -4.00
C TYR A 137 -4.22 -8.81 -2.48
N PHE A 138 -5.41 -9.03 -1.89
CA PHE A 138 -5.58 -9.13 -0.44
C PHE A 138 -5.84 -10.58 -0.01
N ASP A 139 -4.85 -11.17 0.66
CA ASP A 139 -4.93 -12.54 1.19
C ASP A 139 -5.59 -12.62 2.57
N LYS A 140 -5.60 -11.50 3.31
CA LYS A 140 -6.16 -11.42 4.68
C LYS A 140 -7.61 -10.92 4.67
N PHE A 141 -8.34 -11.21 5.75
CA PHE A 141 -9.75 -10.80 5.91
C PHE A 141 -10.64 -11.17 4.70
N GLN A 142 -10.57 -12.45 4.28
CA GLN A 142 -11.30 -12.97 3.12
C GLN A 142 -12.82 -12.75 3.18
N TYR A 143 -13.40 -12.49 4.37
CA TYR A 143 -14.81 -12.16 4.51
C TYR A 143 -15.23 -10.93 3.70
N TYR A 144 -14.34 -9.96 3.44
CA TYR A 144 -14.65 -8.85 2.52
C TYR A 144 -14.87 -9.37 1.10
N LYS A 145 -13.96 -10.21 0.61
CA LYS A 145 -14.05 -10.78 -0.73
C LYS A 145 -15.31 -11.63 -0.88
N ASP A 146 -15.57 -12.51 0.07
CA ASP A 146 -16.73 -13.40 0.05
C ASP A 146 -18.04 -12.58 0.06
N ALA A 147 -18.18 -11.63 1.00
CA ALA A 147 -19.40 -10.83 1.13
C ALA A 147 -19.63 -9.84 -0.03
N LEU A 148 -18.58 -9.22 -0.56
CA LEU A 148 -18.67 -8.38 -1.76
C LEU A 148 -19.09 -9.20 -2.98
N THR A 149 -18.55 -10.42 -3.11
CA THR A 149 -18.89 -11.33 -4.20
C THR A 149 -20.36 -11.72 -4.16
N ASP A 150 -20.83 -12.14 -2.99
CA ASP A 150 -22.23 -12.52 -2.79
C ASP A 150 -23.17 -11.33 -3.04
N TYR A 151 -22.82 -10.14 -2.57
CA TYR A 151 -23.62 -8.93 -2.77
C TYR A 151 -23.76 -8.56 -4.26
N PHE A 152 -22.63 -8.51 -5.00
CA PHE A 152 -22.67 -8.14 -6.42
C PHE A 152 -23.44 -9.17 -7.26
N ASN A 153 -23.32 -10.46 -6.93
CA ASN A 153 -24.05 -11.52 -7.60
C ASN A 153 -25.55 -11.45 -7.32
N LEU A 154 -25.93 -11.26 -6.04
CA LEU A 154 -27.33 -11.17 -5.62
C LEU A 154 -28.05 -9.97 -6.24
N LYS A 155 -27.35 -8.84 -6.36
CA LYS A 155 -27.89 -7.58 -6.89
C LYS A 155 -27.64 -7.39 -8.39
N TYR A 156 -26.96 -8.34 -9.05
CA TYR A 156 -26.54 -8.25 -10.45
C TYR A 156 -25.82 -6.93 -10.78
N LEU A 157 -25.02 -6.42 -9.82
CA LEU A 157 -24.33 -5.14 -9.97
C LEU A 157 -23.16 -5.27 -10.94
N ARG A 158 -23.11 -4.36 -11.92
CA ARG A 158 -22.00 -4.24 -12.87
C ARG A 158 -21.00 -3.16 -12.49
N GLN A 159 -21.46 -2.17 -11.74
CA GLN A 159 -20.66 -1.03 -11.28
C GLN A 159 -21.11 -0.65 -9.86
N ILE A 160 -20.21 0.00 -9.13
CA ILE A 160 -20.47 0.51 -7.80
C ILE A 160 -19.76 1.86 -7.60
N SER A 161 -20.47 2.81 -6.98
CA SER A 161 -19.87 4.10 -6.60
C SER A 161 -19.08 4.01 -5.30
N GLN A 162 -18.19 4.96 -5.06
CA GLN A 162 -17.35 4.99 -3.87
C GLN A 162 -18.19 5.03 -2.59
N SER A 163 -19.24 5.85 -2.54
CA SER A 163 -20.12 5.95 -1.37
C SER A 163 -20.87 4.66 -1.10
N GLN A 164 -21.40 4.00 -2.14
CA GLN A 164 -22.07 2.70 -2.00
C GLN A 164 -21.11 1.62 -1.52
N PHE A 165 -19.86 1.64 -1.99
CA PHE A 165 -18.83 0.70 -1.56
C PHE A 165 -18.42 0.91 -0.10
N GLU A 166 -18.24 2.16 0.32
CA GLU A 166 -17.95 2.51 1.72
C GLU A 166 -19.09 2.09 2.67
N GLU A 167 -20.36 2.27 2.26
CA GLU A 167 -21.53 1.79 2.99
C GLU A 167 -21.57 0.26 3.08
N LEU A 168 -21.30 -0.42 1.96
CA LEU A 168 -21.30 -1.87 1.88
C LEU A 168 -20.22 -2.49 2.79
N ILE A 169 -18.98 -2.00 2.72
CA ILE A 169 -17.89 -2.44 3.58
C ILE A 169 -18.24 -2.23 5.06
N ARG A 170 -18.78 -1.07 5.42
CA ARG A 170 -19.23 -0.79 6.79
C ARG A 170 -20.30 -1.77 7.24
N GLY A 171 -21.25 -2.09 6.36
CA GLY A 171 -22.30 -3.09 6.62
C GLY A 171 -21.73 -4.49 6.82
N ILE A 172 -20.72 -4.88 6.04
CA ILE A 172 -20.02 -6.16 6.17
C ILE A 172 -19.40 -6.28 7.57
N ASP A 173 -18.63 -5.29 8.01
CA ASP A 173 -18.02 -5.29 9.34
C ASP A 173 -19.09 -5.32 10.44
N GLN A 174 -20.13 -4.49 10.34
CA GLN A 174 -21.21 -4.49 11.33
C GLN A 174 -21.81 -5.89 11.53
N GLN A 175 -22.03 -6.64 10.45
CA GLN A 175 -22.53 -8.02 10.54
C GLN A 175 -21.51 -9.00 11.11
N VAL A 176 -20.26 -8.92 10.67
CA VAL A 176 -19.17 -9.81 11.12
C VAL A 176 -18.95 -9.65 12.62
N PHE A 177 -18.91 -8.41 13.11
CA PHE A 177 -18.68 -8.11 14.52
C PHE A 177 -19.93 -8.27 15.38
N ALA A 178 -21.16 -8.22 14.84
CA ALA A 178 -22.37 -8.37 15.64
C ALA A 178 -22.53 -9.75 16.32
N LYS A 179 -22.05 -10.83 15.68
CA LYS A 179 -22.21 -12.19 16.20
C LYS A 179 -21.40 -12.45 17.46
N SER A 180 -20.15 -11.98 17.49
CA SER A 180 -19.22 -12.19 18.60
C SER A 180 -18.25 -11.02 18.75
N PRO A 181 -18.72 -9.82 19.17
CA PRO A 181 -17.95 -8.57 19.02
C PRO A 181 -16.55 -8.62 19.63
N VAL A 182 -16.45 -9.07 20.89
CA VAL A 182 -15.16 -9.15 21.59
C VAL A 182 -14.24 -10.19 20.98
N GLU A 183 -14.77 -11.36 20.66
CA GLU A 183 -13.98 -12.46 20.11
C GLU A 183 -13.40 -12.09 18.76
N THR A 184 -14.24 -11.56 17.86
CA THR A 184 -13.86 -11.11 16.52
C THR A 184 -12.83 -9.98 16.56
N VAL A 185 -12.93 -9.06 17.52
CA VAL A 185 -11.89 -8.02 17.74
C VAL A 185 -10.56 -8.64 18.15
N LEU A 186 -10.55 -9.53 19.13
CA LEU A 186 -9.31 -10.17 19.61
C LEU A 186 -8.64 -10.98 18.52
N GLN A 187 -9.46 -11.71 17.77
CA GLN A 187 -9.10 -12.42 16.56
C GLN A 187 -8.47 -11.51 15.49
N THR A 188 -9.09 -10.38 15.18
CA THR A 188 -8.54 -9.36 14.26
C THR A 188 -7.21 -8.82 14.76
N VAL A 189 -7.12 -8.48 16.04
CA VAL A 189 -5.89 -7.97 16.66
C VAL A 189 -4.78 -9.01 16.63
N LYS A 190 -5.09 -10.30 16.81
CA LYS A 190 -4.11 -11.39 16.70
C LYS A 190 -3.53 -11.48 15.29
N THR A 191 -4.36 -11.45 14.25
CA THR A 191 -3.90 -11.45 12.85
C THR A 191 -2.96 -10.27 12.60
N ILE A 192 -3.29 -9.08 13.10
CA ILE A 192 -2.44 -7.89 12.96
C ILE A 192 -1.15 -8.03 13.80
N ASN A 193 -1.23 -8.60 15.01
CA ASN A 193 -0.05 -8.83 15.85
C ASN A 193 0.94 -9.79 15.20
N ASN A 194 0.44 -10.82 14.51
CA ASN A 194 1.27 -11.77 13.79
C ASN A 194 2.14 -11.03 12.75
N PHE A 195 1.52 -10.18 11.92
CA PHE A 195 2.24 -9.32 10.96
C PHE A 195 3.25 -8.40 11.66
N VAL A 196 2.84 -7.71 12.73
CA VAL A 196 3.72 -6.81 13.48
C VAL A 196 4.93 -7.55 14.06
N ASN A 197 4.73 -8.78 14.55
CA ASN A 197 5.78 -9.61 15.11
C ASN A 197 6.77 -10.13 14.06
N GLU A 198 6.38 -10.26 12.79
CA GLU A 198 7.32 -10.62 11.72
C GLU A 198 8.45 -9.60 11.54
N GLY A 199 8.15 -8.32 11.82
CA GLY A 199 9.09 -7.20 11.77
C GLY A 199 9.77 -6.88 13.09
N ARG A 200 9.49 -7.62 14.17
CA ARG A 200 10.15 -7.42 15.47
C ARG A 200 11.28 -8.45 15.68
N PRO A 201 12.38 -8.05 16.35
CA PRO A 201 13.48 -8.98 16.66
C PRO A 201 13.08 -10.06 17.68
N ALA A 202 12.09 -9.76 18.53
CA ALA A 202 11.47 -10.71 19.45
C ALA A 202 9.96 -10.63 19.33
N SER A 203 9.29 -11.78 19.28
CA SER A 203 7.84 -11.86 19.31
C SER A 203 7.33 -11.28 20.62
N ALA A 204 6.54 -10.22 20.54
CA ALA A 204 5.92 -9.61 21.70
C ALA A 204 4.41 -9.79 21.60
N ASP A 205 3.80 -10.11 22.72
CA ASP A 205 2.33 -10.19 22.82
C ASP A 205 1.71 -8.82 23.10
N THR A 206 2.38 -7.73 22.70
CA THR A 206 1.97 -6.34 22.98
C THR A 206 1.72 -5.55 21.70
N LEU A 207 0.67 -4.72 21.70
CA LEU A 207 0.39 -3.74 20.66
C LEU A 207 0.39 -2.32 21.20
N ASP A 208 0.79 -1.39 20.34
CA ASP A 208 0.68 0.04 20.59
C ASP A 208 -0.80 0.47 20.59
N LEU A 209 -1.19 1.24 21.62
CA LEU A 209 -2.57 1.70 21.80
C LEU A 209 -3.02 2.61 20.66
N LYS A 210 -2.14 3.46 20.09
CA LYS A 210 -2.52 4.33 18.97
C LYS A 210 -2.82 3.51 17.72
N MET A 211 -2.06 2.44 17.48
CA MET A 211 -2.35 1.49 16.40
C MET A 211 -3.72 0.82 16.60
N LEU A 212 -4.02 0.35 17.81
CA LEU A 212 -5.32 -0.25 18.14
C LEU A 212 -6.48 0.74 17.91
N LEU A 213 -6.31 2.00 18.28
CA LEU A 213 -7.32 3.03 18.03
C LEU A 213 -7.60 3.22 16.54
N VAL A 214 -6.56 3.25 15.71
CA VAL A 214 -6.71 3.35 14.26
C VAL A 214 -7.46 2.14 13.70
N ILE A 215 -7.10 0.92 14.15
CA ILE A 215 -7.73 -0.34 13.74
C ILE A 215 -9.23 -0.35 14.03
N LEU A 216 -9.60 0.05 15.24
CA LEU A 216 -10.98 0.04 15.70
C LEU A 216 -11.81 1.15 15.04
N LYS A 217 -11.24 2.35 14.88
CA LYS A 217 -11.94 3.48 14.24
C LYS A 217 -12.20 3.25 12.77
N ASP A 218 -11.24 2.68 12.03
CA ASP A 218 -11.43 2.38 10.60
C ASP A 218 -12.62 1.43 10.38
N ARG A 219 -12.82 0.47 11.29
CA ARG A 219 -13.91 -0.51 11.28
C ARG A 219 -15.21 -0.04 11.96
N ASN A 220 -15.30 1.24 12.30
CA ASN A 220 -16.46 1.83 12.99
C ASN A 220 -16.80 1.16 14.35
N LEU A 221 -15.79 0.62 15.05
CA LEU A 221 -15.93 0.01 16.37
C LEU A 221 -15.73 1.05 17.48
N ASP A 222 -16.45 2.16 17.39
CA ASP A 222 -16.25 3.36 18.23
C ASP A 222 -16.39 3.08 19.72
N GLY A 223 -17.28 2.15 20.10
CA GLY A 223 -17.44 1.71 21.48
C GLY A 223 -16.15 1.11 22.06
N PHE A 224 -15.50 0.21 21.31
CA PHE A 224 -14.22 -0.36 21.70
C PHE A 224 -13.09 0.67 21.61
N ALA A 225 -13.08 1.53 20.59
CA ALA A 225 -12.09 2.60 20.47
C ALA A 225 -12.11 3.51 21.70
N ALA A 226 -13.29 3.91 22.19
CA ALA A 226 -13.44 4.71 23.40
C ALA A 226 -12.93 3.99 24.67
N LEU A 227 -13.05 2.65 24.75
CA LEU A 227 -12.45 1.88 25.86
C LEU A 227 -10.92 1.99 25.84
N ILE A 228 -10.32 1.85 24.66
CA ILE A 228 -8.87 1.90 24.47
C ILE A 228 -8.33 3.32 24.68
N GLU A 229 -9.08 4.36 24.30
CA GLU A 229 -8.72 5.76 24.57
C GLU A 229 -8.64 6.01 26.08
N ARG A 230 -9.67 5.60 26.84
CA ARG A 230 -9.66 5.71 28.31
C ARG A 230 -8.50 4.95 28.94
N GLN A 231 -8.17 3.76 28.41
CA GLN A 231 -7.01 3.01 28.88
C GLN A 231 -5.69 3.77 28.62
N GLY A 232 -5.56 4.43 27.48
CA GLY A 232 -4.39 5.26 27.15
C GLY A 232 -4.25 6.49 28.03
N GLU A 233 -5.35 7.16 28.37
CA GLU A 233 -5.38 8.31 29.29
C GLU A 233 -4.93 7.93 30.70
N GLU A 234 -5.22 6.70 31.14
CA GLU A 234 -4.83 6.18 32.45
C GLU A 234 -3.35 5.73 32.52
N GLY A 235 -2.66 5.69 31.38
CA GLY A 235 -1.22 5.44 31.27
C GLY A 235 -0.86 4.14 30.54
N GLY A 236 0.29 4.18 29.86
CA GLY A 236 0.81 3.10 29.02
C GLY A 236 0.69 3.45 27.53
N GLY A 237 1.71 3.08 26.74
CA GLY A 237 1.66 3.19 25.28
C GLY A 237 1.34 1.85 24.60
N GLU A 238 1.55 0.74 25.30
CA GLU A 238 1.33 -0.61 24.80
C GLU A 238 0.43 -1.41 25.73
N ILE A 239 -0.25 -2.41 25.18
CA ILE A 239 -1.12 -3.34 25.89
C ILE A 239 -0.88 -4.77 25.44
N SER A 240 -0.89 -5.73 26.37
CA SER A 240 -0.80 -7.15 26.03
C SER A 240 -2.13 -7.69 25.48
N ILE A 241 -2.11 -8.78 24.68
CA ILE A 241 -3.37 -9.38 24.19
C ILE A 241 -4.24 -9.89 25.35
N SER A 242 -3.63 -10.43 26.40
CA SER A 242 -4.34 -10.87 27.62
C SER A 242 -5.01 -9.71 28.36
N ASP A 243 -4.31 -8.58 28.49
CA ASP A 243 -4.88 -7.37 29.10
C ASP A 243 -5.99 -6.77 28.23
N LEU A 244 -5.79 -6.76 26.90
CA LEU A 244 -6.80 -6.31 25.94
C LEU A 244 -8.07 -7.14 26.06
N GLU A 245 -7.95 -8.47 26.14
CA GLU A 245 -9.09 -9.37 26.36
C GLU A 245 -9.86 -9.01 27.62
N GLN A 246 -9.16 -8.76 28.74
CA GLN A 246 -9.82 -8.37 29.99
C GLN A 246 -10.57 -7.04 29.84
N ILE A 247 -9.97 -6.04 29.19
CA ILE A 247 -10.62 -4.75 28.97
C ILE A 247 -11.87 -4.92 28.10
N LEU A 248 -11.77 -5.65 26.98
CA LEU A 248 -12.88 -5.81 26.04
C LEU A 248 -14.03 -6.63 26.63
N ARG A 249 -13.73 -7.69 27.41
CA ARG A 249 -14.76 -8.52 28.05
C ARG A 249 -15.46 -7.81 29.21
N THR A 250 -14.74 -6.99 29.97
CA THR A 250 -15.29 -6.36 31.18
C THR A 250 -15.82 -4.95 30.95
N GLY A 251 -15.45 -4.30 29.84
CA GLY A 251 -15.74 -2.89 29.58
C GLY A 251 -15.02 -1.92 30.52
N LYS A 252 -14.06 -2.41 31.32
CA LYS A 252 -13.33 -1.67 32.36
C LYS A 252 -11.86 -1.55 31.99
N THR A 253 -11.24 -0.45 32.38
CA THR A 253 -9.79 -0.27 32.20
C THR A 253 -9.00 -1.16 33.17
N LEU A 254 -7.71 -1.39 32.90
CA LEU A 254 -6.84 -2.16 33.80
C LEU A 254 -6.75 -1.56 35.19
N ARG A 255 -6.81 -0.22 35.31
CA ARG A 255 -6.82 0.45 36.62
C ARG A 255 -8.11 0.15 37.38
N GLN A 256 -9.25 0.20 36.71
CA GLN A 256 -10.55 -0.16 37.29
C GLN A 256 -10.60 -1.64 37.68
N LEU A 257 -10.04 -2.52 36.84
CA LEU A 257 -9.92 -3.94 37.14
C LEU A 257 -9.00 -4.19 38.32
N ARG A 258 -7.84 -3.52 38.43
CA ARG A 258 -6.95 -3.64 39.61
C ARG A 258 -7.64 -3.15 40.89
N LYS A 259 -8.45 -2.09 40.82
CA LYS A 259 -9.26 -1.63 41.96
C LYS A 259 -10.34 -2.65 42.35
N ALA A 260 -10.98 -3.30 41.38
CA ALA A 260 -11.99 -4.33 41.63
C ALA A 260 -11.39 -5.69 42.06
N ARG A 261 -10.19 -6.06 41.57
CA ARG A 261 -9.48 -7.31 41.88
C ARG A 261 -8.79 -7.29 43.24
N ALA A 262 -8.75 -6.12 43.89
CA ALA A 262 -8.56 -6.04 45.34
C ALA A 262 -9.70 -6.73 46.12
N GLU A 263 -10.79 -7.14 45.44
CA GLU A 263 -11.94 -7.83 46.05
C GLU A 263 -12.28 -9.23 45.50
N GLU A 264 -11.76 -9.74 44.35
CA GLU A 264 -11.83 -11.20 44.03
C GLU A 264 -11.03 -11.64 42.78
N LYS A 265 -10.62 -12.92 42.71
CA LYS A 265 -9.79 -13.54 41.66
C LYS A 265 -10.63 -14.23 40.57
N VAL A 266 -10.34 -13.96 39.29
CA VAL A 266 -10.80 -14.77 38.14
C VAL A 266 -9.65 -15.11 37.18
N THR A 267 -9.73 -16.30 36.59
CA THR A 267 -8.82 -17.01 35.68
C THR A 267 -9.19 -16.81 34.20
N VAL A 268 -8.19 -16.82 33.32
CA VAL A 268 -8.28 -16.60 31.85
C VAL A 268 -8.28 -17.95 31.10
N LYS A 269 -8.96 -18.04 29.94
CA LYS A 269 -8.92 -19.17 28.99
C LYS A 269 -8.33 -18.72 27.65
N GLU A 270 -7.64 -19.63 26.96
CA GLU A 270 -6.97 -19.39 25.67
C GLU A 270 -7.96 -19.19 24.51
N ILE A 271 -7.67 -18.20 23.64
CA ILE A 271 -8.42 -17.88 22.41
C ILE A 271 -7.64 -18.36 21.17
N ALA A 272 -8.34 -18.88 20.15
CA ALA A 272 -7.78 -19.31 18.87
C ALA A 272 -7.76 -18.19 17.79
N ASP A 273 -7.05 -18.43 16.69
CA ASP A 273 -6.85 -17.52 15.54
C ASP A 273 -8.06 -17.48 14.59
N ILE A 274 -8.45 -16.30 14.08
CA ILE A 274 -9.64 -16.08 13.24
C ILE A 274 -9.57 -16.72 11.87
N GLU A 275 -8.37 -16.96 11.36
CA GLU A 275 -8.21 -17.59 10.06
C GLU A 275 -8.62 -19.08 10.08
N LYS A 276 -8.80 -19.67 11.27
CA LYS A 276 -9.26 -21.06 11.43
C LYS A 276 -10.78 -21.21 11.49
N GLU A 277 -11.53 -20.14 11.80
CA GLU A 277 -12.99 -20.16 11.87
C GLU A 277 -13.58 -19.00 11.06
N LYS A 278 -13.90 -19.24 9.79
CA LYS A 278 -14.50 -18.24 8.90
C LYS A 278 -15.90 -17.84 9.39
N PRO A 279 -16.17 -16.56 9.70
CA PRO A 279 -17.51 -16.12 10.04
C PRO A 279 -18.41 -16.11 8.79
N LYS A 280 -19.63 -16.64 8.91
CA LYS A 280 -20.66 -16.57 7.85
C LYS A 280 -21.38 -15.22 7.92
N VAL A 281 -21.39 -14.46 6.83
CA VAL A 281 -22.06 -13.15 6.69
C VAL A 281 -23.40 -13.35 5.97
N GLU A 282 -24.48 -12.73 6.44
CA GLU A 282 -25.83 -12.85 5.86
C GLU A 282 -26.19 -11.57 5.09
N VAL A 283 -25.86 -11.58 3.81
CA VAL A 283 -25.84 -10.39 2.94
C VAL A 283 -27.22 -9.75 2.73
N GLU A 284 -28.32 -10.48 2.92
CA GLU A 284 -29.69 -10.00 2.67
C GLU A 284 -30.14 -8.82 3.55
N SER A 285 -29.45 -8.56 4.66
CA SER A 285 -29.83 -7.48 5.60
C SER A 285 -29.07 -6.15 5.39
N ILE A 286 -28.16 -6.06 4.43
CA ILE A 286 -27.42 -4.81 4.13
C ILE A 286 -28.24 -3.97 3.13
N SER A 287 -28.88 -2.91 3.61
CA SER A 287 -29.57 -1.93 2.76
C SER A 287 -28.60 -0.83 2.32
N VAL A 288 -28.12 -0.88 1.08
CA VAL A 288 -27.35 0.21 0.45
C VAL A 288 -28.30 1.05 -0.41
N SER A 289 -28.12 2.36 -0.42
CA SER A 289 -29.01 3.29 -1.15
C SER A 289 -28.83 3.12 -2.68
N GLU A 290 -29.91 2.75 -3.38
CA GLU A 290 -29.95 2.59 -4.85
C GLU A 290 -30.22 3.93 -5.54
N GLU A 291 -29.20 4.77 -5.69
CA GLU A 291 -29.22 5.85 -6.68
C GLU A 291 -27.88 5.91 -7.41
N VAL A 292 -27.77 5.18 -8.52
CA VAL A 292 -26.70 5.38 -9.49
C VAL A 292 -27.22 6.38 -10.53
N GLN A 293 -26.88 7.66 -10.38
CA GLN A 293 -26.98 8.61 -11.48
C GLN A 293 -25.80 8.35 -12.42
N ILE A 294 -26.07 7.65 -13.51
CA ILE A 294 -25.14 7.48 -14.63
C ILE A 294 -24.92 8.86 -15.25
N PRO A 295 -23.71 9.46 -15.19
CA PRO A 295 -23.44 10.68 -15.96
C PRO A 295 -23.44 10.31 -17.44
N ALA A 296 -24.24 11.02 -18.23
CA ALA A 296 -24.26 10.86 -19.69
C ALA A 296 -22.85 11.04 -20.27
N GLU A 297 -22.47 10.14 -21.18
CA GLU A 297 -21.28 10.25 -22.02
C GLU A 297 -21.25 11.62 -22.71
N THR A 298 -20.31 12.47 -22.31
CA THR A 298 -19.81 13.53 -23.19
C THR A 298 -18.65 12.95 -23.98
N GLU A 299 -18.86 12.79 -25.29
CA GLU A 299 -17.81 12.53 -26.27
C GLU A 299 -16.64 13.50 -26.04
N PRO A 300 -15.38 13.03 -26.01
CA PRO A 300 -14.24 13.93 -25.97
C PRO A 300 -14.04 14.54 -27.36
N GLU A 301 -14.26 15.85 -27.45
CA GLU A 301 -13.79 16.72 -28.53
C GLU A 301 -12.28 16.51 -28.71
N VAL A 302 -11.87 16.20 -29.94
CA VAL A 302 -10.48 16.04 -30.35
C VAL A 302 -9.83 17.42 -30.36
N GLU A 303 -9.13 17.77 -29.29
CA GLU A 303 -8.29 18.97 -29.24
C GLU A 303 -6.98 18.68 -29.98
N GLU A 304 -6.89 19.14 -31.23
CA GLU A 304 -5.65 19.20 -32.01
C GLU A 304 -4.61 20.01 -31.22
N VAL A 305 -3.49 19.37 -30.88
CA VAL A 305 -2.37 20.03 -30.21
C VAL A 305 -1.46 20.61 -31.29
N GLU A 306 -1.52 21.93 -31.48
CA GLU A 306 -0.52 22.68 -32.26
C GLU A 306 0.87 22.56 -31.59
N GLU A 307 1.86 22.22 -32.40
CA GLU A 307 3.27 22.19 -32.05
C GLU A 307 3.82 23.63 -32.01
N GLU A 308 4.13 24.16 -30.83
CA GLU A 308 4.93 25.37 -30.69
C GLU A 308 6.41 25.00 -30.48
N GLU A 309 7.25 25.35 -31.47
CA GLU A 309 8.71 25.38 -31.41
C GLU A 309 9.18 26.38 -30.34
N TYR A 310 10.20 26.01 -29.55
CA TYR A 310 10.89 26.93 -28.64
C TYR A 310 12.33 27.14 -29.10
N GLU A 311 12.71 28.41 -29.26
CA GLU A 311 14.09 28.90 -29.40
C GLU A 311 14.83 28.83 -28.05
N GLU A 312 16.06 28.32 -28.07
CA GLU A 312 17.01 28.33 -26.95
C GLU A 312 17.69 29.71 -26.83
N GLU A 313 17.69 30.30 -25.63
CA GLU A 313 18.65 31.35 -25.24
C GLU A 313 19.54 30.84 -24.09
N GLU A 314 20.86 30.90 -24.32
CA GLU A 314 21.93 30.62 -23.35
C GLU A 314 22.45 31.89 -22.64
N GLU A 315 23.21 31.64 -21.55
CA GLU A 315 24.19 32.50 -20.84
C GLU A 315 23.64 33.44 -19.73
N GLN A 316 24.25 33.66 -18.55
CA GLN A 316 25.52 33.28 -17.90
C GLN A 316 25.43 33.61 -16.37
N PRO A 317 26.46 33.34 -15.51
CA PRO A 317 26.35 33.16 -14.05
C PRO A 317 26.77 34.37 -13.17
N ALA A 318 26.45 34.33 -11.87
CA ALA A 318 27.06 35.20 -10.86
C ALA A 318 27.07 34.57 -9.44
N ALA A 319 28.02 35.03 -8.62
CA ALA A 319 28.64 34.32 -7.51
C ALA A 319 28.21 34.75 -6.08
N ALA A 320 28.54 33.86 -5.13
CA ALA A 320 29.12 34.08 -3.79
C ALA A 320 28.31 34.65 -2.59
N ALA A 321 28.22 33.77 -1.57
CA ALA A 321 28.64 33.91 -0.16
C ALA A 321 27.74 34.62 0.89
N ALA A 322 27.35 33.85 1.92
CA ALA A 322 27.53 34.22 3.34
C ALA A 322 27.32 33.00 4.28
N ALA A 323 28.27 32.78 5.19
CA ALA A 323 28.16 32.04 6.46
C ALA A 323 28.30 33.08 7.61
N PRO A 324 27.96 32.87 8.93
CA PRO A 324 28.41 31.72 9.75
C PRO A 324 27.59 31.26 11.02
N LEU A 325 27.83 29.98 11.43
CA LEU A 325 28.05 29.39 12.80
C LEU A 325 26.89 29.30 13.88
N PRO A 326 27.04 28.57 15.02
CA PRO A 326 27.17 27.10 15.19
C PRO A 326 26.38 26.50 16.41
N GLY A 327 26.30 25.17 16.53
CA GLY A 327 26.32 24.48 17.84
C GLY A 327 25.21 23.45 18.16
N GLY A 328 25.60 22.19 18.30
CA GLY A 328 24.81 21.13 18.95
C GLY A 328 25.54 19.78 18.92
N ARG A 329 26.04 19.32 20.07
CA ARG A 329 26.83 18.07 20.21
C ARG A 329 25.92 16.84 20.04
N GLY A 330 25.98 16.18 18.90
CA GLY A 330 25.39 14.86 18.64
C GLY A 330 26.23 13.69 19.18
N SER A 331 25.57 12.56 19.44
CA SER A 331 26.12 11.32 20.00
C SER A 331 27.21 10.71 19.11
N ALA A 332 28.14 9.92 19.68
CA ALA A 332 29.19 9.23 18.93
C ALA A 332 28.65 8.34 17.80
N ALA A 333 27.43 7.82 17.92
CA ALA A 333 26.75 7.05 16.87
C ALA A 333 26.22 7.95 15.73
N GLU A 334 25.82 9.18 16.05
CA GLU A 334 25.35 10.20 15.11
C GLU A 334 26.52 10.81 14.34
N GLN A 335 27.66 11.02 15.02
CA GLN A 335 28.92 11.42 14.40
C GLN A 335 29.48 10.33 13.48
N LEU A 336 29.27 9.04 13.80
CA LEU A 336 29.65 7.91 12.94
C LEU A 336 28.70 7.77 11.74
N ALA A 337 27.39 8.01 11.94
CA ALA A 337 26.40 8.06 10.87
C ALA A 337 26.62 9.25 9.93
N ASP A 338 27.02 10.41 10.44
CA ASP A 338 27.42 11.58 9.66
C ASP A 338 28.76 11.36 8.95
N LEU A 339 29.73 10.69 9.56
CA LEU A 339 31.01 10.33 8.89
C LEU A 339 30.82 9.30 7.77
N VAL A 340 29.94 8.32 7.98
CA VAL A 340 29.58 7.31 6.96
C VAL A 340 28.67 7.94 5.89
N GLY A 341 27.76 8.84 6.26
CA GLY A 341 26.93 9.64 5.35
C GLY A 341 27.74 10.65 4.54
N GLN A 342 28.79 11.25 5.11
CA GLN A 342 29.75 12.10 4.41
C GLN A 342 30.65 11.29 3.47
N LYS A 343 31.01 10.06 3.82
CA LYS A 343 31.73 9.12 2.93
C LYS A 343 30.85 8.50 1.84
N MET A 344 29.53 8.48 2.04
CA MET A 344 28.51 8.07 1.06
C MET A 344 27.93 9.25 0.27
N ARG A 345 28.52 10.46 0.37
CA ARG A 345 28.34 11.51 -0.64
C ARG A 345 29.05 11.10 -1.94
N GLY A 346 28.59 10.00 -2.53
CA GLY A 346 28.78 9.78 -3.97
C GLY A 346 27.90 10.81 -4.67
N ASP A 347 28.52 11.58 -5.55
CA ASP A 347 27.98 12.45 -6.60
C ASP A 347 26.54 12.97 -6.43
N HIS A 348 26.41 14.29 -6.35
CA HIS A 348 25.16 15.04 -6.36
C HIS A 348 24.03 14.32 -7.12
N LEU A 349 23.06 13.74 -6.38
CA LEU A 349 21.85 13.19 -6.98
C LEU A 349 21.27 14.23 -7.93
N GLU A 350 21.01 13.84 -9.18
CA GLU A 350 20.48 14.74 -10.19
C GLU A 350 19.23 15.46 -9.68
N ASP A 351 19.09 16.73 -10.02
CA ASP A 351 17.92 17.51 -9.61
C ASP A 351 16.66 16.85 -10.17
N ILE A 352 15.71 16.53 -9.29
CA ILE A 352 14.48 15.85 -9.68
C ILE A 352 13.69 16.64 -10.73
N THR A 353 13.84 17.97 -10.77
CA THR A 353 13.22 18.82 -11.78
C THR A 353 13.69 18.50 -13.20
N ARG A 354 14.93 18.00 -13.36
CA ARG A 354 15.50 17.59 -14.67
C ARG A 354 15.01 16.22 -15.11
N LEU A 355 14.64 15.36 -14.17
CA LEU A 355 14.10 14.02 -14.45
C LEU A 355 12.64 14.04 -14.89
N ILE A 356 11.91 15.13 -14.61
CA ILE A 356 10.48 15.26 -14.92
C ILE A 356 10.32 15.95 -16.27
N SER A 357 9.79 15.23 -17.27
CA SER A 357 9.46 15.83 -18.57
C SER A 357 8.39 16.94 -18.44
N PRO A 358 8.32 17.93 -19.35
CA PRO A 358 7.30 18.99 -19.30
C PRO A 358 5.86 18.46 -19.27
N LYS A 359 5.60 17.35 -19.98
CA LYS A 359 4.31 16.66 -19.99
C LYS A 359 3.98 16.07 -18.61
N GLN A 360 4.93 15.37 -17.99
CA GLN A 360 4.79 14.83 -16.64
C GLN A 360 4.63 15.93 -15.59
N ARG A 361 5.38 17.04 -15.72
CA ARG A 361 5.27 18.20 -14.84
C ARG A 361 3.85 18.76 -14.82
N LYS A 362 3.28 19.06 -16.00
CA LYS A 362 1.89 19.53 -16.13
C LYS A 362 0.91 18.52 -15.52
N LYS A 363 1.11 17.22 -15.77
CA LYS A 363 0.29 16.12 -15.23
C LYS A 363 0.33 16.07 -13.70
N PHE A 364 1.51 16.05 -13.08
CA PHE A 364 1.67 16.01 -11.63
C PHE A 364 1.11 17.27 -10.97
N ILE A 365 1.38 18.46 -11.51
CA ILE A 365 0.82 19.71 -10.98
C ILE A 365 -0.72 19.64 -10.97
N LYS A 366 -1.34 19.18 -12.06
CA LYS A 366 -2.80 19.10 -12.19
C LYS A 366 -3.39 18.04 -11.26
N LYS A 367 -2.82 16.83 -11.24
CA LYS A 367 -3.43 15.64 -10.61
C LYS A 367 -2.99 15.40 -9.16
N ILE A 368 -1.71 15.59 -8.85
CA ILE A 368 -1.16 15.38 -7.50
C ILE A 368 -1.26 16.67 -6.69
N PHE A 369 -0.83 17.80 -7.26
CA PHE A 369 -0.73 19.07 -6.53
C PHE A 369 -1.96 19.99 -6.72
N LYS A 370 -3.07 19.48 -7.29
CA LYS A 370 -4.35 20.20 -7.45
C LYS A 370 -4.19 21.61 -8.07
N LYS A 371 -3.38 21.72 -9.13
CA LYS A 371 -3.01 22.96 -9.85
C LYS A 371 -2.19 23.97 -9.02
N LYS A 372 -1.64 23.57 -7.88
CA LYS A 372 -0.81 24.45 -7.03
C LYS A 372 0.68 24.30 -7.38
N GLU A 373 1.12 25.01 -8.41
CA GLU A 373 2.52 24.94 -8.90
C GLU A 373 3.57 25.33 -7.84
N LYS A 374 3.27 26.32 -7.00
CA LYS A 374 4.17 26.71 -5.91
C LYS A 374 4.44 25.56 -4.93
N HIS A 375 3.40 24.82 -4.55
CA HIS A 375 3.53 23.65 -3.67
C HIS A 375 4.30 22.51 -4.33
N PHE A 376 4.16 22.32 -5.64
CA PHE A 376 4.96 21.37 -6.40
C PHE A 376 6.45 21.70 -6.32
N LEU A 377 6.82 22.96 -6.56
CA LEU A 377 8.23 23.40 -6.50
C LEU A 377 8.81 23.30 -5.08
N GLU A 378 8.05 23.70 -4.06
CA GLU A 378 8.45 23.55 -2.65
C GLU A 378 8.67 22.08 -2.28
N PHE A 379 7.77 21.20 -2.72
CA PHE A 379 7.90 19.77 -2.51
C PHE A 379 9.12 19.18 -3.23
N LEU A 380 9.37 19.55 -4.48
CA LEU A 380 10.56 19.10 -5.20
C LEU A 380 11.85 19.62 -4.56
N SER A 381 11.87 20.85 -4.07
CA SER A 381 13.01 21.40 -3.32
C SER A 381 13.28 20.59 -2.05
N LEU A 382 12.22 20.24 -1.31
CA LEU A 382 12.32 19.39 -0.13
C LEU A 382 12.83 17.99 -0.49
N MET A 383 12.31 17.39 -1.56
CA MET A 383 12.76 16.09 -2.09
C MET A 383 14.22 16.13 -2.56
N ASN A 384 14.66 17.21 -3.19
CA ASN A 384 16.05 17.38 -3.60
C ASN A 384 17.03 17.33 -2.42
N ASN A 385 16.58 17.79 -1.25
CA ASN A 385 17.34 17.77 0.00
C ASN A 385 17.25 16.43 0.76
N THR A 386 16.44 15.47 0.32
CA THR A 386 16.36 14.15 0.98
C THR A 386 17.54 13.25 0.58
N PRO A 387 18.35 12.77 1.54
CA PRO A 387 19.64 12.14 1.25
C PRO A 387 19.52 10.70 0.74
N ASN A 388 18.39 10.03 0.97
CA ASN A 388 18.19 8.64 0.58
C ASN A 388 16.72 8.36 0.24
N TRP A 389 16.51 7.26 -0.50
CA TRP A 389 15.18 6.80 -0.91
C TRP A 389 14.24 6.61 0.27
N LYS A 390 14.72 6.16 1.43
CA LYS A 390 13.88 5.95 2.62
C LYS A 390 13.21 7.24 3.09
N HIS A 391 13.97 8.33 3.19
CA HIS A 391 13.39 9.64 3.55
C HIS A 391 12.46 10.15 2.45
N ALA A 392 12.84 9.99 1.19
CA ALA A 392 12.02 10.38 0.05
C ALA A 392 10.66 9.64 0.02
N SER A 393 10.67 8.32 0.18
CA SER A 393 9.50 7.44 0.20
C SER A 393 8.54 7.80 1.33
N ASN A 394 9.06 7.99 2.56
CA ASN A 394 8.24 8.42 3.70
C ASN A 394 7.64 9.81 3.51
N LEU A 395 8.38 10.71 2.85
CA LEU A 395 7.94 12.07 2.56
C LEU A 395 6.79 12.06 1.54
N ILE A 396 6.92 11.25 0.48
CA ILE A 396 5.87 11.02 -0.51
C ILE A 396 4.62 10.46 0.15
N ASP A 397 4.75 9.37 0.93
CA ASP A 397 3.61 8.74 1.61
C ASP A 397 2.91 9.75 2.52
N SER A 398 3.67 10.43 3.39
CA SER A 398 3.13 11.42 4.33
C SER A 398 2.39 12.54 3.59
N TYR A 399 2.93 13.01 2.48
CA TYR A 399 2.30 14.05 1.67
C TYR A 399 1.02 13.55 1.01
N PHE A 400 1.04 12.35 0.42
CA PHE A 400 -0.15 11.75 -0.18
C PHE A 400 -1.26 11.59 0.84
N TYR A 401 -0.94 11.08 2.03
CA TYR A 401 -1.90 10.99 3.13
C TYR A 401 -2.45 12.35 3.57
N GLN A 402 -1.59 13.35 3.77
CA GLN A 402 -2.02 14.68 4.24
C GLN A 402 -2.89 15.42 3.23
N GLN A 403 -2.63 15.23 1.93
CA GLN A 403 -3.36 15.91 0.86
C GLN A 403 -4.59 15.14 0.35
N GLY A 404 -4.85 13.95 0.92
CA GLY A 404 -5.89 13.04 0.45
C GLY A 404 -5.65 12.58 -0.99
N ILE A 405 -4.38 12.42 -1.37
CA ILE A 405 -3.97 11.88 -2.67
C ILE A 405 -3.91 10.37 -2.54
N ASN A 406 -4.41 9.68 -3.54
CA ASN A 406 -4.40 8.23 -3.56
C ASN A 406 -2.99 7.70 -3.90
N PRO A 407 -2.32 6.96 -3.01
CA PRO A 407 -0.97 6.46 -3.29
C PRO A 407 -0.93 5.39 -4.39
N TYR A 408 -2.09 4.85 -4.79
CA TYR A 408 -2.24 3.80 -5.79
C TYR A 408 -2.77 4.30 -7.14
N SER A 409 -3.00 5.62 -7.30
CA SER A 409 -3.36 6.17 -8.61
C SER A 409 -2.19 6.09 -9.59
N LYS A 410 -2.49 6.06 -10.89
CA LYS A 410 -1.47 5.93 -11.94
C LYS A 410 -0.42 7.03 -11.84
N GLU A 411 -0.86 8.25 -11.55
CA GLU A 411 -0.05 9.44 -11.39
C GLU A 411 0.83 9.38 -10.14
N ALA A 412 0.27 8.93 -9.01
CA ALA A 412 1.00 8.79 -7.76
C ALA A 412 2.09 7.71 -7.87
N LEU A 413 1.78 6.59 -8.51
CA LEU A 413 2.76 5.54 -8.81
C LEU A 413 3.84 6.05 -9.77
N GLU A 414 3.45 6.70 -10.88
CA GLU A 414 4.40 7.28 -11.84
C GLU A 414 5.35 8.30 -11.17
N PHE A 415 4.82 9.14 -10.29
CA PHE A 415 5.64 10.10 -9.53
C PHE A 415 6.59 9.41 -8.56
N SER A 416 6.11 8.42 -7.80
CA SER A 416 6.90 7.66 -6.83
C SER A 416 8.02 6.88 -7.53
N ASP A 417 7.73 6.32 -8.70
CA ASP A 417 8.67 5.60 -9.54
C ASP A 417 9.75 6.52 -10.11
N LEU A 418 9.38 7.72 -10.55
CA LEU A 418 10.33 8.73 -11.01
C LEU A 418 11.30 9.12 -9.91
N VAL A 419 10.77 9.38 -8.71
CA VAL A 419 11.61 9.70 -7.55
C VAL A 419 12.50 8.51 -7.19
N TYR A 420 11.99 7.28 -7.21
CA TYR A 420 12.78 6.08 -6.96
C TYR A 420 13.98 5.99 -7.90
N ASN A 421 13.74 6.19 -9.19
CA ASN A 421 14.77 6.10 -10.23
C ASN A 421 15.89 7.14 -10.05
N ARG A 422 15.62 8.28 -9.40
CA ARG A 422 16.66 9.25 -9.03
C ARG A 422 17.72 8.63 -8.11
N TYR A 423 17.31 7.78 -7.18
CA TYR A 423 18.23 7.11 -6.24
C TYR A 423 18.85 5.85 -6.84
N PHE A 424 18.25 5.29 -7.90
CA PHE A 424 18.67 4.06 -8.55
C PHE A 424 18.68 4.19 -10.10
N PRO A 425 19.50 5.08 -10.69
CA PRO A 425 19.43 5.45 -12.12
C PRO A 425 19.83 4.33 -13.10
N LYS A 426 20.50 3.27 -12.64
CA LYS A 426 20.84 2.08 -13.45
C LYS A 426 19.61 1.33 -13.99
N ASP A 427 18.41 1.67 -13.52
CA ASP A 427 17.13 1.07 -13.92
C ASP A 427 16.52 1.62 -15.22
N ILE A 428 16.97 2.79 -15.72
CA ILE A 428 16.40 3.42 -16.91
C ILE A 428 16.88 2.73 -18.21
N ALA A 429 18.16 2.37 -18.27
CA ALA A 429 18.76 1.77 -19.48
C ALA A 429 18.18 0.38 -19.81
N ILE A 430 17.75 -0.37 -18.78
CA ILE A 430 17.27 -1.75 -18.92
C ILE A 430 15.76 -1.78 -19.21
N ASN A 431 14.96 -0.91 -18.60
CA ASN A 431 13.51 -0.84 -18.86
C ASN A 431 13.15 -0.16 -20.20
N LYS A 432 14.05 0.64 -20.78
CA LYS A 432 13.88 1.24 -22.12
C LYS A 432 14.47 0.40 -23.27
N GLY A 433 14.94 -0.82 -23.00
CA GLY A 433 15.44 -1.72 -24.04
C GLY A 433 16.61 -1.13 -24.84
N GLN A 434 17.61 -0.52 -24.19
CA GLN A 434 18.79 -0.07 -24.93
C GLN A 434 19.59 -1.28 -25.45
N GLU A 435 19.57 -1.43 -26.77
CA GLU A 435 20.46 -2.27 -27.56
C GLU A 435 21.92 -1.97 -27.19
N PHE A 436 22.59 -2.95 -26.61
CA PHE A 436 24.05 -2.98 -26.66
C PHE A 436 24.46 -3.19 -28.12
N LYS A 437 24.84 -2.10 -28.81
CA LYS A 437 25.62 -2.19 -30.04
C LYS A 437 26.97 -2.82 -29.68
N PHE A 438 27.20 -4.03 -30.17
CA PHE A 438 28.52 -4.67 -30.17
C PHE A 438 29.48 -3.98 -31.14
#